data_AF-A0A1Z3NAV7-F1
#
_entry.id   AF-A0A1Z3NAV7-F1
#
_cell.length_a   1.000
_cell.length_b   1.000
_cell.length_c   1.000
_cell.angle_alpha   90.00
_cell.angle_beta   90.00
_cell.angle_gamma   90.00
#
_symmetry.space_group_name_H-M   'P 1'
#
loop_
_entity.id
_entity.type
_entity.pdbx_description
1 polymer ?
#
loop_
_entity_poly.entity_id
_entity_poly.type
_entity_poly.pdbx_seq_one_letter_code
_entity_poly.pdbx_strand_id
1 'polypeptide(L)'
;MSDDELTIKIYFQLPEVSIATREKMAKKFGTNFDKDDGVHPYNGHLCFQGDIKSKEQKDYSKTAWSATVFVNGKKTPHTLTANPTPVLNLNNGQNRLLSGRTTVRLCTDKKFFNGVKKVKLILSADKKKLTEMDWSAPWPTTEIGEPEQFNFNR
;
A
#
# COMPACT_ATOMS: atom_id res chain seq x y z
N MET A 1 -2.97 36.33 -4.93
CA MET A 1 -3.20 34.97 -4.42
C MET A 1 -1.92 34.21 -4.66
N SER A 2 -1.24 33.72 -3.61
CA SER A 2 -0.08 32.85 -3.78
C SER A 2 -0.55 31.45 -4.15
N ASP A 3 0.21 30.78 -5.01
CA ASP A 3 -0.02 29.37 -5.30
C ASP A 3 0.42 28.54 -4.08
N ASP A 4 -0.46 27.69 -3.55
CA ASP A 4 -0.11 26.77 -2.47
C ASP A 4 0.89 25.72 -2.98
N GLU A 5 1.97 25.51 -2.24
CA GLU A 5 2.98 24.51 -2.55
C GLU A 5 2.65 23.18 -1.86
N LEU A 6 2.66 22.10 -2.66
CA LEU A 6 2.37 20.75 -2.20
C LEU A 6 3.61 19.87 -2.26
N THR A 7 3.94 19.24 -1.15
CA THR A 7 4.94 18.16 -1.10
C THR A 7 4.23 16.82 -1.05
N ILE A 8 4.59 15.90 -1.95
CA ILE A 8 4.00 14.55 -2.03
C ILE A 8 5.11 13.52 -1.88
N LYS A 9 5.01 12.67 -0.86
CA LYS A 9 5.90 11.53 -0.65
C LYS A 9 5.13 10.23 -0.82
N ILE A 10 5.44 9.44 -1.84
CA ILE A 10 4.77 8.15 -2.08
C ILE A 10 5.73 7.01 -1.74
N TYR A 11 5.23 6.11 -0.92
CA TYR A 11 5.87 4.89 -0.49
C TYR A 11 5.21 3.74 -1.22
N PHE A 12 6.04 2.91 -1.84
CA PHE A 12 5.57 1.69 -2.44
C PHE A 12 5.67 0.55 -1.43
N GLN A 13 4.55 -0.07 -1.11
CA GLN A 13 4.47 -1.21 -0.20
C GLN A 13 4.40 -2.48 -1.06
N LEU A 14 5.51 -3.22 -1.08
CA LEU A 14 5.54 -4.57 -1.60
C LEU A 14 4.71 -5.49 -0.70
N PRO A 15 4.01 -6.49 -1.27
CA PRO A 15 3.39 -7.53 -0.46
C PRO A 15 4.47 -8.19 0.41
N GLU A 16 4.23 -8.26 1.72
CA GLU A 16 5.16 -8.81 2.69
C GLU A 16 5.55 -10.24 2.29
N VAL A 17 6.84 -10.45 2.00
CA VAL A 17 7.39 -11.79 1.81
C VAL A 17 7.69 -12.34 3.20
N SER A 18 6.81 -13.20 3.70
CA SER A 18 7.15 -14.08 4.81
C SER A 18 8.28 -15.01 4.34
N ILE A 19 9.51 -14.75 4.81
CA ILE A 19 10.64 -15.63 4.54
C ILE A 19 10.42 -16.91 5.33
N ALA A 20 10.37 -18.06 4.64
CA ALA A 20 10.19 -19.40 5.22
C ALA A 20 11.33 -19.87 6.15
N THR A 21 12.11 -18.96 6.75
CA THR A 21 13.16 -19.28 7.72
C THR A 21 12.59 -19.82 9.04
N ARG A 22 11.32 -19.54 9.34
CA ARG A 22 10.68 -19.96 10.61
C ARG A 22 10.20 -21.41 10.62
N GLU A 23 9.68 -21.96 9.52
CA GLU A 23 9.25 -23.37 9.49
C GLU A 23 10.42 -24.35 9.62
N LYS A 24 11.57 -24.04 8.99
CA LYS A 24 12.79 -24.87 9.11
C LYS A 24 13.38 -24.82 10.52
N MET A 25 13.29 -23.69 11.23
CA MET A 25 13.70 -23.61 12.63
C MET A 25 12.71 -24.27 13.57
N ALA A 26 11.39 -24.08 13.39
CA ALA A 26 10.36 -24.71 14.21
C ALA A 26 10.42 -26.25 14.12
N LYS A 27 10.60 -26.81 12.91
CA LYS A 27 10.85 -28.25 12.72
C LYS A 27 12.16 -28.73 13.37
N LYS A 28 13.20 -27.90 13.40
CA LYS A 28 14.50 -28.24 14.00
C LYS A 28 14.50 -28.17 15.53
N PHE A 29 13.68 -27.31 16.12
CA PHE A 29 13.63 -27.06 17.56
C PHE A 29 12.36 -27.58 18.26
N GLY A 30 11.47 -28.27 17.54
CA GLY A 30 10.32 -28.97 18.14
C GLY A 30 9.32 -28.07 18.86
N THR A 31 9.23 -26.80 18.46
CA THR A 31 8.33 -25.82 19.08
C THR A 31 7.01 -25.78 18.32
N ASN A 32 5.93 -26.17 19.00
CA ASN A 32 4.56 -25.95 18.52
C ASN A 32 4.24 -24.46 18.74
N PHE A 33 4.37 -23.67 17.69
CA PHE A 33 3.90 -22.30 17.67
C PHE A 33 2.38 -22.32 17.44
N ASP A 34 1.67 -21.49 18.20
CA ASP A 34 0.22 -21.42 18.22
C ASP A 34 -0.29 -20.93 16.86
N LYS A 35 -1.49 -21.39 16.47
CA LYS A 35 -2.10 -21.06 15.17
C LYS A 35 -2.39 -19.56 14.97
N ASP A 36 -2.11 -18.72 15.96
CA ASP A 36 -2.28 -17.26 15.94
C ASP A 36 -0.95 -16.48 15.82
N ASP A 37 0.17 -17.13 15.54
CA ASP A 37 1.51 -16.51 15.52
C ASP A 37 1.85 -15.68 14.26
N GLY A 38 0.90 -14.85 13.80
CA GLY A 38 1.22 -13.69 12.96
C GLY A 38 1.75 -14.02 11.56
N VAL A 39 1.33 -15.14 10.96
CA VAL A 39 1.49 -15.35 9.51
C VAL A 39 0.41 -14.54 8.79
N HIS A 40 0.70 -13.28 8.48
CA HIS A 40 -0.14 -12.52 7.56
C HIS A 40 -0.04 -13.17 6.17
N PRO A 41 -1.16 -13.61 5.56
CA PRO A 41 -1.11 -14.12 4.19
C PRO A 41 -0.65 -12.98 3.28
N TYR A 42 0.32 -13.29 2.43
CA TYR A 42 0.70 -12.50 1.27
C TYR A 42 -0.57 -12.03 0.56
N ASN A 43 -0.97 -10.77 0.74
CA ASN A 43 -2.26 -10.33 0.22
C ASN A 43 -2.22 -10.17 -1.31
N GLY A 44 -1.03 -10.16 -1.92
CA GLY A 44 -0.77 -10.05 -3.36
C GLY A 44 -1.15 -8.72 -3.99
N HIS A 45 -1.71 -7.79 -3.23
CA HIS A 45 -2.07 -6.47 -3.73
C HIS A 45 -0.83 -5.58 -3.75
N LEU A 46 -0.70 -4.76 -4.80
CA LEU A 46 0.31 -3.72 -4.84
C LEU A 46 -0.30 -2.46 -4.22
N CYS A 47 0.26 -2.02 -3.10
CA CYS A 47 -0.24 -0.86 -2.39
C CYS A 47 0.76 0.31 -2.44
N PHE A 48 0.23 1.52 -2.55
CA PHE A 48 0.96 2.77 -2.47
C PHE A 48 0.36 3.60 -1.36
N GLN A 49 1.23 4.22 -0.58
CA GLN A 49 0.84 5.18 0.44
C GLN A 49 1.51 6.51 0.14
N GLY A 50 0.71 7.54 -0.11
CA GLY A 50 1.14 8.92 -0.28
C GLY A 50 0.91 9.73 0.99
N ASP A 51 1.89 10.54 1.36
CA ASP A 51 1.76 11.61 2.34
C ASP A 51 1.84 12.96 1.62
N ILE A 52 0.78 13.75 1.72
CA ILE A 52 0.66 15.06 1.08
C ILE A 52 0.69 16.13 2.16
N LYS A 53 1.60 17.09 1.99
CA LYS A 53 1.76 18.23 2.90
C LYS A 53 1.61 19.55 2.13
N SER A 54 0.67 20.37 2.59
CA SER A 54 0.43 21.75 2.12
C SER A 54 1.24 22.75 2.95
N LYS A 55 1.80 23.77 2.31
CA LYS A 55 2.43 24.89 3.02
C LYS A 55 1.37 25.82 3.64
N GLU A 56 0.27 26.05 2.93
CA GLU A 56 -0.85 26.90 3.37
C GLU A 56 -1.85 26.19 4.32
N GLN A 57 -1.50 25.00 4.81
CA GLN A 57 -2.32 24.17 5.72
C GLN A 57 -3.71 23.79 5.16
N LYS A 58 -3.87 23.78 3.85
CA LYS A 58 -5.12 23.39 3.20
C LYS A 58 -5.36 21.88 3.32
N ASP A 59 -6.59 21.48 3.66
CA ASP A 59 -6.99 20.08 3.71
C ASP A 59 -7.37 19.58 2.30
N TYR A 60 -6.62 18.59 1.81
CA TYR A 60 -6.82 17.98 0.51
C TYR A 60 -7.60 16.66 0.56
N SER A 61 -8.12 16.26 1.73
CA SER A 61 -8.92 15.03 1.84
C SER A 61 -10.21 15.05 1.02
N LYS A 62 -10.71 16.26 0.69
CA LYS A 62 -11.93 16.47 -0.11
C LYS A 62 -11.67 16.68 -1.60
N THR A 63 -10.42 16.69 -2.02
CA THR A 63 -10.04 16.85 -3.44
C THR A 63 -10.46 15.62 -4.24
N ALA A 64 -10.81 15.79 -5.53
CA ALA A 64 -11.12 14.66 -6.39
C ALA A 64 -9.83 13.94 -6.80
N TRP A 65 -9.40 13.00 -5.97
CA TRP A 65 -8.21 12.20 -6.23
C TRP A 65 -8.48 11.14 -7.31
N SER A 66 -7.53 10.98 -8.21
CA SER A 66 -7.52 9.85 -9.14
C SER A 66 -6.12 9.30 -9.34
N ALA A 67 -6.03 8.00 -9.58
CA ALA A 67 -4.79 7.32 -9.88
C ALA A 67 -4.93 6.51 -11.16
N THR A 68 -3.82 6.20 -11.81
CA THR A 68 -3.75 5.16 -12.83
C THR A 68 -2.52 4.32 -12.55
N VAL A 69 -2.75 3.02 -12.36
CA VAL A 69 -1.69 2.03 -12.12
C VAL A 69 -1.51 1.18 -13.36
N PHE A 70 -0.28 1.02 -13.82
CA PHE A 70 0.08 0.05 -14.84
C PHE A 70 1.01 -1.00 -14.22
N VAL A 71 0.67 -2.27 -14.39
CA VAL A 71 1.53 -3.40 -14.01
C VAL A 71 1.97 -4.07 -15.30
N ASN A 72 3.28 -4.12 -15.55
CA ASN A 72 3.88 -4.60 -16.79
C ASN A 72 3.27 -3.93 -18.04
N GLY A 73 2.99 -2.63 -17.96
CA GLY A 73 2.38 -1.85 -19.04
C GLY A 73 0.86 -2.01 -19.19
N LYS A 74 0.20 -2.88 -18.40
CA LYS A 74 -1.25 -3.05 -18.43
C LYS A 74 -1.94 -2.26 -17.32
N LYS A 75 -2.92 -1.43 -17.70
CA LYS A 75 -3.74 -0.68 -16.73
C LYS A 75 -4.46 -1.65 -15.80
N THR A 76 -4.38 -1.40 -14.50
CA THR A 76 -4.92 -2.28 -13.45
C THR A 76 -5.98 -1.52 -12.65
N PRO A 77 -7.15 -2.14 -12.39
CA PRO A 77 -8.16 -1.58 -11.50
C PRO A 77 -7.61 -1.47 -10.08
N HIS A 78 -8.06 -0.45 -9.35
CA HIS A 78 -7.54 -0.12 -8.04
C HIS A 78 -8.55 0.69 -7.25
N THR A 79 -8.42 0.61 -5.93
CA THR A 79 -9.16 1.41 -4.98
C THR A 79 -8.25 2.49 -4.43
N LEU A 80 -8.67 3.75 -4.57
CA LEU A 80 -7.99 4.93 -4.04
C LEU A 80 -8.79 5.52 -2.89
N THR A 81 -8.11 5.79 -1.78
CA THR A 81 -8.68 6.44 -0.60
C THR A 81 -7.80 7.62 -0.23
N ALA A 82 -8.41 8.73 0.18
CA ALA A 82 -7.72 9.92 0.65
C ALA A 82 -8.36 10.34 1.98
N ASN A 83 -7.58 10.31 3.05
CA ASN A 83 -8.07 10.59 4.40
C ASN A 83 -7.23 11.70 5.05
N PRO A 84 -7.85 12.58 5.84
CA PRO A 84 -7.11 13.52 6.66
C PRO A 84 -6.26 12.75 7.67
N THR A 85 -5.04 13.22 7.96
CA THR A 85 -4.10 12.47 8.79
C THR A 85 -4.42 12.67 10.27
N PRO A 86 -4.78 11.64 11.04
CA PRO A 86 -4.96 11.77 12.48
C PRO A 86 -3.60 11.84 13.19
N VAL A 87 -3.53 12.62 14.26
CA VAL A 87 -2.39 12.71 15.17
C VAL A 87 -2.90 12.62 16.60
N LEU A 88 -2.27 11.75 17.38
CA LEU A 88 -2.52 11.61 18.80
C LEU A 88 -2.02 12.85 19.54
N ASN A 89 -2.92 13.53 20.26
CA ASN A 89 -2.53 14.58 21.19
C ASN A 89 -2.03 13.95 22.49
N LEU A 90 -0.73 14.06 22.76
CA LEU A 90 -0.10 13.45 23.93
C LEU A 90 -0.59 14.05 25.27
N ASN A 91 -1.15 15.26 25.26
CA ASN A 91 -1.60 15.92 26.49
C ASN A 91 -2.94 15.39 26.98
N ASN A 92 -3.81 14.92 26.08
CA ASN A 92 -5.16 14.48 26.43
C ASN A 92 -5.55 13.12 25.85
N GLY A 93 -4.64 12.44 25.14
CA GLY A 93 -4.86 11.13 24.52
C GLY A 93 -5.85 11.11 23.37
N GLN A 94 -6.38 12.26 22.93
CA GLN A 94 -7.38 12.33 21.87
C GLN A 94 -6.73 12.43 20.49
N ASN A 95 -7.37 11.82 19.49
CA ASN A 95 -6.98 12.00 18.10
C ASN A 95 -7.54 13.32 17.56
N ARG A 96 -6.69 14.10 16.91
CA ARG A 96 -7.09 15.28 16.13
C ARG A 96 -6.55 15.18 14.71
N LEU A 97 -7.18 15.85 13.77
CA LEU A 97 -6.67 15.92 12.40
C LEU A 97 -5.47 16.88 12.35
N LEU A 98 -4.46 16.51 11.56
CA LEU A 98 -3.33 17.38 11.26
C LEU A 98 -3.66 18.25 10.06
N SER A 99 -3.94 19.53 10.31
CA SER A 99 -4.20 20.52 9.27
C SER A 99 -3.07 20.53 8.23
N GLY A 100 -3.44 20.63 6.95
CA GLY A 100 -2.47 20.64 5.86
C GLY A 100 -1.88 19.28 5.49
N ARG A 101 -2.32 18.16 6.10
CA ARG A 101 -1.76 16.84 5.81
C ARG A 101 -2.81 15.79 5.49
N THR A 102 -2.74 15.24 4.29
CA THR A 102 -3.65 14.19 3.80
C THR A 102 -2.85 12.96 3.47
N THR A 103 -3.31 11.80 3.94
CA THR A 103 -2.74 10.51 3.55
C THR A 103 -3.60 9.93 2.43
N VAL A 104 -2.96 9.57 1.32
CA VAL A 104 -3.60 8.85 0.22
C VAL A 104 -3.13 7.41 0.26
N ARG A 105 -4.05 6.45 0.16
CA ARG A 105 -3.75 5.04 0.04
C ARG A 105 -4.43 4.46 -1.18
N LEU A 106 -3.64 3.77 -1.98
CA LEU A 106 -4.04 3.15 -3.23
C LEU A 106 -3.65 1.68 -3.19
N CYS A 107 -4.56 0.77 -3.48
CA CYS A 107 -4.22 -0.64 -3.64
C CYS A 107 -4.85 -1.18 -4.92
N THR A 108 -4.11 -2.02 -5.66
CA THR A 108 -4.69 -2.73 -6.82
C THR A 108 -5.81 -3.64 -6.34
N ASP A 109 -6.90 -3.75 -7.08
CA ASP A 109 -7.98 -4.69 -6.71
C ASP A 109 -7.60 -6.13 -7.08
N LYS A 110 -6.71 -6.26 -8.07
CA LYS A 110 -6.13 -7.53 -8.49
C LYS A 110 -4.88 -7.85 -7.67
N LYS A 111 -4.70 -9.14 -7.37
CA LYS A 111 -3.50 -9.72 -6.78
C LYS A 111 -2.46 -10.11 -7.83
N PHE A 112 -1.19 -9.93 -7.51
CA PHE A 112 -0.03 -10.24 -8.34
C PHE A 112 0.95 -11.09 -7.53
N PHE A 113 0.96 -12.39 -7.81
CA PHE A 113 1.81 -13.35 -7.10
C PHE A 113 3.15 -13.59 -7.81
N ASN A 114 3.19 -13.43 -9.13
CA ASN A 114 4.37 -13.65 -9.95
C ASN A 114 4.45 -12.70 -11.16
N GLY A 115 5.65 -12.53 -11.69
CA GLY A 115 5.87 -11.95 -13.00
C GLY A 115 5.71 -10.43 -13.09
N VAL A 116 5.56 -9.71 -11.97
CA VAL A 116 5.69 -8.26 -11.95
C VAL A 116 7.14 -7.90 -12.29
N LYS A 117 7.34 -7.02 -13.27
CA LYS A 117 8.64 -6.52 -13.71
C LYS A 117 8.72 -5.00 -13.57
N LYS A 118 7.64 -4.32 -13.93
CA LYS A 118 7.51 -2.88 -13.87
C LYS A 118 6.16 -2.48 -13.32
N VAL A 119 6.13 -1.45 -12.49
CA VAL A 119 4.91 -0.83 -12.01
C VAL A 119 5.02 0.67 -12.21
N LYS A 120 4.01 1.25 -12.86
CA LYS A 120 3.90 2.69 -13.06
C LYS A 120 2.67 3.21 -12.33
N LEU A 121 2.81 4.30 -11.59
CA LEU A 121 1.73 5.05 -10.98
C LEU A 121 1.69 6.46 -11.58
N ILE A 122 0.49 6.91 -11.95
CA ILE A 122 0.21 8.32 -12.22
C ILE A 122 -0.83 8.77 -11.20
N LEU A 123 -0.51 9.77 -10.38
CA LEU A 123 -1.42 10.37 -9.41
C LEU A 123 -1.84 11.75 -9.88
N SER A 124 -3.14 12.02 -9.80
CA SER A 124 -3.75 13.28 -10.17
C SER A 124 -4.67 13.79 -9.06
N ALA A 125 -4.69 15.11 -8.91
CA ALA A 125 -5.71 15.82 -8.15
C ALA A 125 -6.57 16.61 -9.13
N ASP A 126 -7.87 16.38 -9.07
CA ASP A 126 -8.84 16.87 -10.06
C ASP A 126 -8.39 16.47 -11.47
N LYS A 127 -8.15 17.45 -12.36
CA LYS A 127 -7.65 17.23 -13.73
C LYS A 127 -6.14 17.39 -13.88
N LYS A 128 -5.42 17.72 -12.80
CA LYS A 128 -3.98 18.00 -12.84
C LYS A 128 -3.18 16.78 -12.41
N LYS A 129 -2.31 16.32 -13.30
CA LYS A 129 -1.29 15.33 -12.97
C LYS A 129 -0.32 15.93 -11.95
N LEU A 130 -0.17 15.28 -10.81
CA LEU A 130 0.72 15.71 -9.74
C LEU A 130 2.07 15.01 -9.82
N THR A 131 2.06 13.70 -10.07
CA THR A 131 3.29 12.92 -10.15
C THR A 131 3.12 11.67 -11.01
N GLU A 132 4.24 11.19 -11.53
CA GLU A 132 4.39 9.91 -12.20
C GLU A 132 5.62 9.21 -11.63
N MET A 133 5.45 7.93 -11.29
CA MET A 133 6.48 7.15 -10.63
C MET A 133 6.56 5.76 -11.28
N ASP A 134 7.78 5.30 -11.46
CA ASP A 134 8.11 4.02 -12.04
C ASP A 134 8.97 3.21 -11.05
N TRP A 135 8.55 1.99 -10.79
CA TRP A 135 9.30 1.00 -10.02
C TRP A 135 9.63 -0.19 -10.90
N SER A 136 10.87 -0.66 -10.81
CA SER A 136 11.32 -1.90 -11.44
C SER A 136 11.89 -2.85 -10.39
N ALA A 137 11.99 -4.12 -10.78
CA ALA A 137 12.43 -5.28 -9.98
C ALA A 137 13.78 -5.04 -9.23
N PRO A 138 14.09 -5.83 -8.17
CA PRO A 138 13.57 -7.18 -7.90
C PRO A 138 12.24 -7.21 -7.12
N TRP A 139 11.25 -7.88 -7.71
CA TRP A 139 9.97 -8.22 -7.07
C TRP A 139 10.10 -9.58 -6.40
N PRO A 140 9.28 -9.91 -5.39
CA PRO A 140 9.21 -11.28 -4.87
C PRO A 140 8.94 -12.25 -6.03
N THR A 141 9.87 -13.18 -6.27
CA THR A 141 9.81 -14.17 -7.37
C THR A 141 9.34 -15.54 -6.90
N THR A 142 9.14 -15.73 -5.60
CA THR A 142 8.74 -17.02 -5.05
C THR A 142 7.29 -17.32 -5.38
N GLU A 143 7.07 -18.36 -6.20
CA GLU A 143 5.84 -19.15 -6.20
C GLU A 143 5.53 -19.58 -4.76
N ILE A 144 4.77 -18.77 -4.04
CA ILE A 144 4.03 -19.25 -2.89
C ILE A 144 2.67 -19.61 -3.47
N GLY A 145 2.40 -20.92 -3.51
CA GLY A 145 1.33 -21.54 -4.29
C GLY A 145 0.01 -20.80 -4.22
N GLU A 146 -0.78 -20.92 -5.29
CA GLU A 146 -2.20 -20.55 -5.24
C GLU A 146 -2.81 -21.11 -3.95
N PRO A 147 -3.65 -20.36 -3.21
CA PRO A 147 -4.35 -20.94 -2.08
C PRO A 147 -5.08 -22.18 -2.59
N GLU A 148 -4.68 -23.37 -2.11
CA GLU A 148 -5.38 -24.60 -2.45
C GLU A 148 -6.87 -24.36 -2.22
N GLN A 149 -7.68 -24.70 -3.22
CA GLN A 149 -9.13 -24.68 -3.04
C GLN A 149 -9.44 -25.62 -1.88
N PHE A 150 -9.89 -25.05 -0.77
CA PHE A 150 -10.35 -25.81 0.39
C PHE A 150 -11.63 -26.55 -0.02
N ASN A 151 -11.49 -27.81 -0.44
CA ASN A 151 -12.62 -28.69 -0.72
C ASN A 151 -13.13 -29.28 0.59
N PHE A 152 -14.33 -28.89 1.00
CA PHE A 152 -15.02 -29.40 2.20
C PHE A 152 -15.52 -30.86 2.09
N ASN A 153 -15.09 -31.62 1.08
CA ASN A 153 -15.58 -32.99 0.87
C ASN A 153 -14.61 -34.03 1.42
N ARG A 154 -14.65 -34.25 2.75
CA ARG A 154 -14.42 -35.55 3.39
C ARG A 154 -15.27 -35.67 4.65
#